data_AF-A0A1Y4RGQ7-F1
#
_entry.id   AF-A0A1Y4RGQ7-F1
#
_cell.length_a   1.000
_cell.length_b   1.000
_cell.length_c   1.000
_cell.angle_alpha   90.00
_cell.angle_beta   90.00
_cell.angle_gamma   90.00
#
_symmetry.space_group_name_H-M   'P 1'
#
loop_
_entity.id
_entity.type
_entity.pdbx_description
1 polymer ?
#
loop_
_entity_poly.entity_id
_entity_poly.type
_entity_poly.pdbx_seq_one_letter_code
_entity_poly.pdbx_strand_id
1 'polypeptide(L)'
;MIADKIKSLREKNNLTQSALAKKLNVTRSSVNAWEMGISVPSTSLIVDIAKLFHVSTDYLLGINATASLDISGLNEQEIMLIYGLVEYFKSGNKGTG
;
A
#
# COMPACT_ATOMS: atom_id res chain seq x y z
N MET A 1 -8.35 3.16 9.17
CA MET A 1 -7.77 2.06 9.98
C MET A 1 -7.21 0.99 9.05
N ILE A 2 -6.47 -0.02 9.55
CA ILE A 2 -5.90 -1.10 8.71
C ILE A 2 -6.98 -1.82 7.87
N ALA A 3 -8.18 -2.01 8.43
CA ALA A 3 -9.34 -2.57 7.73
C ALA A 3 -9.65 -1.82 6.41
N ASP A 4 -9.76 -0.49 6.49
CA ASP A 4 -10.02 0.36 5.32
C ASP A 4 -8.90 0.31 4.30
N LYS A 5 -7.64 0.22 4.77
CA LYS A 5 -6.46 0.12 3.89
C LYS A 5 -6.46 -1.19 3.11
N ILE A 6 -6.71 -2.32 3.78
CA ILE A 6 -6.79 -3.64 3.12
C ILE A 6 -7.89 -3.63 2.07
N LYS A 7 -9.09 -3.16 2.42
CA LYS A 7 -10.22 -3.07 1.48
C LYS A 7 -9.91 -2.18 0.28
N SER A 8 -9.36 -0.98 0.53
CA SER A 8 -9.02 -0.03 -0.53
C SER A 8 -7.95 -0.58 -1.48
N LEU A 9 -6.89 -1.20 -0.97
CA LEU A 9 -5.85 -1.82 -1.79
C LEU A 9 -6.41 -2.98 -2.61
N ARG A 10 -7.26 -3.82 -2.01
CA ARG A 10 -7.93 -4.93 -2.71
C ARG A 10 -8.76 -4.41 -3.89
N GLU A 11 -9.59 -3.39 -3.65
CA GLU A 11 -10.49 -2.83 -4.66
C GLU A 11 -9.72 -2.11 -5.78
N LYS A 12 -8.69 -1.32 -5.44
CA LYS A 12 -7.80 -0.67 -6.44
C LYS A 12 -7.09 -1.67 -7.35
N ASN A 13 -6.85 -2.89 -6.87
CA ASN A 13 -6.24 -3.96 -7.65
C ASN A 13 -7.27 -4.90 -8.30
N ASN A 14 -8.57 -4.52 -8.32
CA ASN A 14 -9.67 -5.30 -8.91
C ASN A 14 -9.76 -6.74 -8.37
N LEU A 15 -9.41 -6.96 -7.09
CA LEU A 15 -9.46 -8.26 -6.47
C LEU A 15 -10.78 -8.48 -5.71
N THR A 16 -11.36 -9.66 -5.84
CA THR A 16 -12.40 -10.13 -4.93
C THR A 16 -11.77 -10.55 -3.59
N GLN A 17 -12.57 -10.60 -2.51
CA GLN A 17 -12.08 -11.12 -1.22
C GLN A 17 -11.51 -12.54 -1.36
N SER A 18 -12.14 -13.40 -2.19
CA SER A 18 -11.65 -14.75 -2.46
C SER A 18 -10.33 -14.76 -3.24
N ALA A 19 -10.14 -13.83 -4.18
CA ALA A 19 -8.90 -13.72 -4.93
C ALA A 19 -7.73 -13.26 -4.05
N LEU A 20 -7.97 -12.28 -3.16
CA LEU A 20 -6.98 -11.86 -2.18
C LEU A 20 -6.64 -13.00 -1.21
N ALA A 21 -7.66 -13.70 -0.71
CA ALA A 21 -7.47 -14.84 0.18
C ALA A 21 -6.59 -15.93 -0.44
N LYS A 22 -6.82 -16.26 -1.72
CA LYS A 22 -6.00 -17.21 -2.48
C LYS A 22 -4.54 -16.75 -2.61
N LYS A 23 -4.30 -15.46 -2.86
CA LYS A 23 -2.94 -14.90 -2.98
C LYS A 23 -2.17 -14.94 -1.65
N LEU A 24 -2.86 -14.79 -0.52
CA LEU A 24 -2.27 -14.79 0.82
C LEU A 24 -2.34 -16.16 1.52
N ASN A 25 -2.83 -17.19 0.84
CA ASN A 25 -3.05 -18.53 1.39
C ASN A 25 -3.89 -18.53 2.70
N VAL A 26 -4.97 -17.76 2.70
CA VAL A 26 -5.94 -17.68 3.81
C VAL A 26 -7.36 -17.95 3.31
N THR A 27 -8.32 -17.97 4.22
CA THR A 27 -9.74 -18.11 3.86
C THR A 27 -10.37 -16.77 3.47
N ARG A 28 -11.42 -16.80 2.64
CA ARG A 28 -12.23 -15.60 2.33
C ARG A 28 -12.82 -14.98 3.60
N SER A 29 -13.25 -15.80 4.55
CA SER A 29 -13.83 -15.31 5.82
C SER A 29 -12.79 -14.54 6.65
N SER A 30 -11.52 -14.94 6.63
CA SER A 30 -10.43 -14.17 7.23
C SER A 30 -10.33 -12.77 6.62
N VAL A 31 -10.29 -12.67 5.29
CA VAL A 31 -10.24 -11.38 4.59
C VAL A 31 -11.46 -10.52 4.91
N ASN A 32 -12.66 -11.11 4.93
CA ASN A 32 -13.88 -10.39 5.29
C ASN A 32 -13.84 -9.88 6.75
N ALA A 33 -13.37 -10.69 7.69
CA ALA A 33 -13.24 -10.29 9.08
C ALA A 33 -12.26 -9.12 9.26
N TRP A 34 -11.16 -9.08 8.49
CA TRP A 34 -10.22 -7.97 8.49
C TRP A 34 -10.84 -6.69 7.93
N GLU A 35 -11.53 -6.77 6.80
CA GLU A 35 -12.16 -5.60 6.15
C GLU A 35 -13.35 -5.04 6.95
N MET A 36 -13.97 -5.85 7.81
CA MET A 36 -15.01 -5.43 8.75
C MET A 36 -14.46 -4.98 10.11
N GLY A 37 -13.14 -5.05 10.32
CA GLY A 37 -12.52 -4.70 11.61
C GLY A 37 -12.85 -5.67 12.75
N ILE A 38 -13.38 -6.86 12.45
CA ILE A 38 -13.71 -7.91 13.43
C ILE A 38 -12.43 -8.56 13.96
N SER A 39 -11.41 -8.70 13.11
CA SER A 39 -10.09 -9.20 13.47
C SER A 39 -9.00 -8.47 12.70
N VAL A 40 -7.76 -8.67 13.10
CA VAL A 40 -6.58 -8.07 12.46
C VAL A 40 -5.69 -9.19 11.91
N PRO A 41 -5.04 -9.01 10.74
CA PRO A 41 -4.08 -9.99 10.24
C PRO A 41 -2.91 -10.16 11.22
N SER A 42 -2.28 -11.33 11.25
CA SER A 42 -1.02 -11.53 11.98
C SER A 42 0.08 -10.63 11.41
N THR A 43 1.12 -10.37 12.19
CA THR A 43 2.29 -9.61 11.74
C THR A 43 2.90 -10.16 10.44
N SER A 44 2.97 -11.48 10.30
CA SER A 44 3.43 -12.13 9.06
C SER A 44 2.55 -11.77 7.86
N LEU A 45 1.22 -11.85 8.02
CA LEU A 45 0.27 -11.49 6.96
C LEU A 45 0.30 -10.00 6.64
N ILE A 46 0.56 -9.13 7.62
CA ILE A 46 0.74 -7.69 7.37
C ILE A 46 1.93 -7.46 6.42
N VAL A 47 3.05 -8.17 6.65
CA VAL A 47 4.22 -8.11 5.77
C VAL A 47 3.89 -8.65 4.38
N ASP A 48 3.15 -9.75 4.29
CA ASP A 48 2.76 -10.33 2.99
C ASP A 48 1.81 -9.43 2.20
N ILE A 49 0.85 -8.78 2.88
CA ILE A 49 -0.05 -7.79 2.27
C ILE A 49 0.75 -6.57 1.79
N ALA A 50 1.68 -6.07 2.60
CA ALA A 50 2.55 -4.95 2.25
C ALA A 50 3.37 -5.25 0.99
N LYS A 51 3.99 -6.44 0.91
CA LYS A 51 4.71 -6.91 -0.28
C LYS A 51 3.79 -7.07 -1.48
N LEU A 52 2.62 -7.71 -1.32
CA LEU A 52 1.67 -7.98 -2.40
C LEU A 52 1.20 -6.69 -3.08
N PHE A 53 1.03 -5.61 -2.31
CA PHE A 53 0.53 -4.33 -2.81
C PHE A 53 1.60 -3.26 -2.97
N HIS A 54 2.89 -3.59 -2.80
CA HIS A 54 4.01 -2.66 -2.92
C HIS A 54 3.85 -1.39 -2.04
N VAL A 55 3.42 -1.58 -0.80
CA VAL A 55 3.28 -0.51 0.21
C VAL A 55 4.08 -0.83 1.46
N SER A 56 4.38 0.17 2.29
CA SER A 56 4.99 -0.07 3.60
C SER A 56 3.98 -0.63 4.60
N THR A 57 4.49 -1.34 5.62
CA THR A 57 3.66 -1.76 6.77
C THR A 57 3.14 -0.56 7.55
N ASP A 58 3.91 0.55 7.60
CA ASP A 58 3.47 1.82 8.19
C ASP A 58 2.22 2.38 7.50
N TYR A 59 2.19 2.38 6.16
CA TYR A 59 1.01 2.78 5.40
C TYR A 59 -0.20 1.89 5.72
N LEU A 60 0.03 0.57 5.81
CA LEU A 60 -1.01 -0.42 6.11
C LEU A 60 -1.59 -0.22 7.53
N LEU A 61 -0.71 0.05 8.49
CA LEU A 61 -1.04 0.25 9.91
C LEU A 61 -1.54 1.66 10.23
N GLY A 62 -1.47 2.58 9.27
CA GLY A 62 -1.88 3.97 9.47
C GLY A 62 -0.87 4.82 10.24
N ILE A 63 0.40 4.38 10.30
CA ILE A 63 1.53 5.12 10.86
C ILE A 63 2.04 6.05 9.75
N ASN A 64 1.37 7.19 9.57
CA ASN A 64 1.64 8.24 8.57
C ASN A 64 1.45 7.91 7.08
N ALA A 65 0.80 8.84 6.38
CA ALA A 65 0.36 8.73 5.00
C ALA A 65 1.47 9.08 3.98
N THR A 66 2.63 8.44 4.08
CA THR A 66 3.68 8.62 3.07
C THR A 66 3.44 7.67 1.91
N ALA A 67 3.35 8.22 0.69
CA ALA A 67 3.38 7.43 -0.53
C ALA A 67 4.82 6.99 -0.82
N SER A 68 5.02 5.73 -1.18
CA SER A 68 6.29 5.19 -1.67
C SER A 68 6.19 4.89 -3.15
N LEU A 69 7.26 5.15 -3.89
CA LEU A 69 7.42 4.73 -5.28
C LEU A 69 8.37 3.53 -5.29
N ASP A 70 7.93 2.43 -5.90
CA ASP A 70 8.82 1.32 -6.22
C ASP A 70 9.71 1.76 -7.39
N ILE A 71 11.01 1.88 -7.11
CA ILE A 71 12.05 2.29 -8.07
C ILE A 71 12.95 1.12 -8.47
N SER A 72 12.55 -0.11 -8.16
CA SER A 72 13.32 -1.29 -8.54
C SER A 72 13.43 -1.41 -10.06
N GLY A 73 14.62 -1.76 -10.55
CA GLY A 73 14.91 -1.88 -11.98
C GLY A 73 15.27 -0.57 -12.69
N LEU A 74 15.26 0.58 -11.99
CA LEU A 74 15.72 1.85 -12.53
C LEU A 74 17.23 2.04 -12.32
N ASN A 75 17.87 2.73 -13.26
CA ASN A 75 19.25 3.17 -13.13
C ASN A 75 19.35 4.53 -12.41
N GLU A 76 20.57 4.95 -12.08
CA GLU A 76 20.83 6.20 -11.34
C GLU A 76 20.26 7.43 -12.04
N GLN A 77 20.34 7.52 -13.37
CA GLN A 77 19.84 8.68 -14.11
C GLN A 77 18.31 8.77 -14.08
N GLU A 78 17.62 7.64 -14.19
CA GLU A 78 16.16 7.55 -14.10
C GLU A 78 15.66 7.93 -12.69
N ILE A 79 16.36 7.44 -11.66
CA ILE A 79 16.07 7.80 -10.26
C ILE A 79 16.25 9.31 -10.05
N MET A 80 17.31 9.90 -10.61
CA MET A 80 17.56 11.35 -10.52
C MET A 80 16.47 12.18 -11.20
N LEU A 81 15.93 11.70 -12.33
CA LEU A 81 14.82 12.38 -13.01
C LEU A 81 13.55 12.39 -12.14
N ILE A 82 13.21 11.25 -11.54
CA ILE A 82 12.06 11.13 -10.63
C ILE A 82 12.24 12.05 -9.43
N TYR A 83 13.43 12.08 -8.84
CA TYR A 83 13.74 12.99 -7.74
C TYR A 83 13.54 14.46 -8.13
N GLY A 84 14.03 14.87 -9.32
CA GLY A 84 13.83 16.21 -9.85
C GLY A 84 12.36 16.59 -10.02
N LEU A 85 11.52 15.67 -10.51
CA LEU A 85 10.07 15.88 -10.65
C LEU A 85 9.39 16.08 -9.29
N VAL A 86 9.77 15.29 -8.28
CA VAL A 86 9.24 15.42 -6.92
C VAL A 86 9.57 16.80 -6.34
N GLU A 87 10.81 17.26 -6.49
CA GLU A 87 11.23 18.58 -6.01
C GLU A 87 10.58 19.74 -6.79
N TYR A 88 10.37 19.57 -8.10
CA TYR A 88 9.58 20.50 -8.92
C TYR A 88 8.15 20.67 -8.36
N PHE A 89 7.45 19.59 -8.05
CA PHE A 89 6.10 19.69 -7.49
C PHE A 89 6.07 20.27 -6.07
N LYS A 90 7.07 19.94 -5.23
CA LYS A 90 7.19 20.52 -3.89
C LYS A 90 7.48 22.02 -3.91
N SER A 91 8.28 22.49 -4.86
CA SER A 91 8.59 23.91 -5.00
C SER A 91 7.42 24.71 -5.59
N GLY A 92 6.69 24.15 -6.56
CA GLY A 92 5.48 24.77 -7.13
C GLY A 92 4.33 24.95 -6.13
N ASN A 93 4.21 24.06 -5.14
CA ASN A 93 3.18 24.17 -4.09
C ASN A 93 3.49 25.19 -2.98
N LYS A 94 4.66 25.85 -2.99
CA LYS A 94 5.03 26.89 -2.01
C LYS A 94 4.59 28.31 -2.40
N GLY A 95 3.90 28.49 -3.53
CA GLY A 95 3.57 29.81 -4.10
C GLY A 95 2.12 30.31 -3.93
N THR A 96 1.23 29.60 -3.24
CA THR A 96 -0.17 30.01 -3.04
C THR A 96 -0.60 29.85 -1.58
N GLY A 97 0.07 30.57 -0.69
CA GLY A 97 -0.33 30.76 0.71
C GLY A 97 -0.30 32.24 1.03
#